data_AF-A0A4R0R9J2-F1
#
_entry.id   AF-A0A4R0R9J2-F1
#
_cell.length_a   1.000
_cell.length_b   1.000
_cell.length_c   1.000
_cell.angle_alpha   90.00
_cell.angle_beta   90.00
_cell.angle_gamma   90.00
#
_symmetry.space_group_name_H-M   'P 1'
#
loop_
_entity.id
_entity.type
_entity.pdbx_description
1 polymer ?
#
loop_
_entity_poly.entity_id
_entity_poly.type
_entity_poly.pdbx_seq_one_letter_code
_entity_poly.pdbx_strand_id
1 'polypeptide(L)'
;MTSKFSSIEGFFIQDDPTAIPSVIGPLPPRLGLRDDTTDRWKTLEGRLAELNASNHGEAAYKLVYLCRHGQGFHNVAEAKYGTEAWDAYWSTLNGDDELTWGTDPLLTPLGKVQALDARKAFPAENSAGILLPQRCYASPLKRALDTWRITFNGDGEGGEGVLEEEKRKVLVLENCREEYGIHTCDLRSPLSSLRALYPPPTYTFESSFTEDHPVWRKDERETKEDTDSCCSNDYLSLWFFRRLPSQA
;
A
#
# COMPACT_ATOMS: atom_id res chain seq x y z
N MET A 1 2.87 -0.59 -25.83
CA MET A 1 3.15 -2.00 -25.51
C MET A 1 2.53 -2.27 -24.16
N THR A 2 1.54 -3.15 -24.09
CA THR A 2 0.91 -3.57 -22.83
C THR A 2 1.86 -4.57 -22.16
N SER A 3 2.47 -4.17 -21.06
CA SER A 3 3.28 -5.08 -20.23
C SER A 3 2.34 -6.05 -19.51
N LYS A 4 2.66 -7.34 -19.48
CA LYS A 4 1.93 -8.32 -18.68
C LYS A 4 2.63 -8.50 -17.34
N PHE A 5 1.85 -8.51 -16.26
CA PHE A 5 2.33 -8.79 -14.91
C PHE A 5 1.88 -10.17 -14.45
N SER A 6 2.76 -10.85 -13.72
CA SER A 6 2.52 -12.16 -13.11
C SER A 6 3.45 -12.33 -11.92
N SER A 7 2.99 -13.04 -10.90
CA SER A 7 3.83 -13.47 -9.78
C SER A 7 4.62 -14.74 -10.13
N ILE A 8 5.80 -14.90 -9.54
CA ILE A 8 6.47 -16.20 -9.51
C ILE A 8 6.18 -16.84 -8.16
N GLU A 9 5.59 -18.02 -8.19
CA GLU A 9 5.23 -18.77 -6.99
C GLU A 9 6.43 -19.49 -6.35
N GLY A 10 6.27 -19.90 -5.10
CA GLY A 10 7.22 -20.78 -4.39
C GLY A 10 8.22 -20.04 -3.50
N PHE A 11 8.18 -18.71 -3.45
CA PHE A 11 9.05 -17.92 -2.57
C PHE A 11 8.34 -17.57 -1.27
N PHE A 12 7.06 -17.21 -1.33
CA PHE A 12 6.29 -16.72 -0.21
C PHE A 12 5.20 -17.72 0.20
N ILE A 13 4.87 -17.76 1.49
CA ILE A 13 3.80 -18.64 2.00
C ILE A 13 2.43 -18.24 1.44
N GLN A 14 2.28 -16.97 1.03
CA GLN A 14 1.10 -16.42 0.39
C GLN A 14 0.90 -16.97 -1.04
N ASP A 15 1.95 -17.49 -1.68
CA ASP A 15 1.86 -18.06 -3.03
C ASP A 15 1.20 -19.45 -3.04
N ASP A 16 0.90 -20.02 -1.87
CA ASP A 16 0.23 -21.32 -1.81
C ASP A 16 -1.21 -21.22 -2.31
N PRO A 17 -1.65 -22.03 -3.31
CA PRO A 17 -3.05 -22.05 -3.73
C PRO A 17 -4.02 -22.43 -2.60
N THR A 18 -3.51 -23.06 -1.54
CA THR A 18 -4.27 -23.44 -0.34
C THR A 18 -4.07 -22.47 0.83
N ALA A 19 -3.34 -21.37 0.63
CA ALA A 19 -3.12 -20.36 1.65
C ALA A 19 -4.46 -19.81 2.16
N ILE A 20 -4.61 -19.78 3.49
CA ILE A 20 -5.76 -19.17 4.14
C ILE A 20 -5.29 -17.84 4.73
N PRO A 21 -5.65 -16.68 4.16
CA PRO A 21 -5.13 -15.38 4.58
C PRO A 21 -5.35 -15.08 6.07
N SER A 22 -6.49 -15.49 6.63
CA SER A 22 -6.80 -15.31 8.05
C SER A 22 -5.89 -16.11 9.00
N VAL A 23 -5.34 -17.24 8.53
CA VAL A 23 -4.40 -18.08 9.29
C VAL A 23 -2.97 -17.53 9.19
N ILE A 24 -2.57 -17.04 8.01
CA ILE A 24 -1.27 -16.40 7.81
C ILE A 24 -1.16 -15.11 8.64
N GLY A 25 -2.25 -14.37 8.74
CA GLY A 25 -2.30 -13.10 9.44
C GLY A 25 -1.62 -11.96 8.66
N PRO A 26 -1.61 -10.74 9.23
CA PRO A 26 -1.17 -9.54 8.52
C PRO A 26 0.36 -9.41 8.41
N LEU A 27 1.11 -10.06 9.31
CA LEU A 27 2.56 -9.90 9.40
C LEU A 27 3.23 -11.24 9.77
N PRO A 28 3.31 -12.20 8.83
CA PRO A 28 3.94 -13.49 9.08
C PRO A 28 5.46 -13.35 9.30
N PRO A 29 6.11 -14.34 9.94
CA PRO A 29 7.56 -14.38 10.08
C PRO A 29 8.27 -14.19 8.74
N ARG A 30 9.41 -13.48 8.75
CA ARG A 30 10.23 -13.21 7.55
C ARG A 30 9.45 -12.54 6.42
N LEU A 31 8.40 -11.78 6.76
CA LEU A 31 7.48 -11.17 5.80
C LEU A 31 6.84 -12.19 4.83
N GLY A 32 6.75 -13.46 5.26
CA GLY A 32 6.18 -14.55 4.49
C GLY A 32 7.19 -15.33 3.64
N LEU A 33 8.48 -14.99 3.64
CA LEU A 33 9.50 -15.75 2.93
C LEU A 33 9.60 -17.18 3.48
N ARG A 34 9.49 -18.17 2.59
CA ARG A 34 9.51 -19.61 2.95
C ARG A 34 10.88 -20.05 3.43
N ASP A 35 11.94 -19.57 2.79
CA ASP A 35 13.33 -19.85 3.18
C ASP A 35 13.59 -19.36 4.61
N ASP A 36 13.95 -20.28 5.49
CA ASP A 36 14.24 -20.03 6.91
C ASP A 36 15.74 -20.05 7.24
N THR A 37 16.60 -20.24 6.23
CA THR A 37 18.06 -20.24 6.39
C THR A 37 18.58 -18.87 6.83
N THR A 38 19.83 -18.80 7.30
CA THR A 38 20.45 -17.55 7.78
C THR A 38 20.64 -16.50 6.70
N ASP A 39 20.77 -16.91 5.44
CA ASP A 39 21.05 -16.03 4.29
C ASP A 39 19.86 -15.90 3.33
N ARG A 40 18.65 -16.26 3.78
CA ARG A 40 17.40 -16.32 2.99
C ARG A 40 17.16 -15.15 2.02
N TRP A 41 17.42 -13.91 2.43
CA TRP A 41 17.18 -12.74 1.58
C TRP A 41 18.29 -12.57 0.53
N LYS A 42 19.53 -12.94 0.86
CA LYS A 42 20.62 -13.01 -0.13
C LYS A 42 20.39 -14.14 -1.13
N THR A 43 19.84 -15.28 -0.69
CA THR A 43 19.41 -16.36 -1.59
C THR A 43 18.35 -15.85 -2.57
N LEU A 44 17.34 -15.12 -2.08
CA LEU A 44 16.33 -14.48 -2.92
C LEU A 44 16.94 -13.45 -3.87
N GLU A 45 17.88 -12.63 -3.40
CA GLU A 45 18.61 -11.66 -4.23
C GLU A 45 19.35 -12.33 -5.38
N GLY A 46 20.12 -13.39 -5.09
CA GLY A 46 20.82 -14.18 -6.09
C GLY A 46 19.86 -14.75 -7.12
N ARG A 47 18.72 -15.27 -6.66
CA ARG A 47 17.69 -15.80 -7.57
C ARG A 47 17.05 -14.73 -8.46
N LEU A 48 16.78 -13.54 -7.92
CA LEU A 48 16.30 -12.40 -8.71
C LEU A 48 17.34 -11.94 -9.74
N ALA A 49 18.63 -11.96 -9.38
CA ALA A 49 19.71 -11.61 -10.31
C ALA A 49 19.84 -12.63 -11.45
N GLU A 50 19.76 -13.92 -11.15
CA GLU A 50 19.75 -14.99 -12.15
C GLU A 50 18.60 -14.84 -13.14
N LEU A 51 17.37 -14.66 -12.65
CA LEU A 51 16.16 -14.52 -13.49
C LEU A 51 16.26 -13.31 -14.43
N ASN A 52 16.81 -12.19 -13.96
CA ASN A 52 17.01 -11.00 -14.77
C ASN A 52 18.16 -11.16 -15.78
N ALA A 53 19.21 -11.91 -15.44
CA ALA A 53 20.32 -12.19 -16.35
C ALA A 53 19.93 -13.17 -17.46
N SER A 54 19.10 -14.18 -17.14
CA SER A 54 18.81 -15.29 -18.04
C SER A 54 17.65 -15.06 -19.01
N ASN A 55 16.82 -14.02 -18.82
CA ASN A 55 15.62 -13.84 -19.66
C ASN A 55 15.86 -13.09 -20.98
N HIS A 56 17.09 -12.71 -21.29
CA HIS A 56 17.45 -12.01 -22.54
C HIS A 56 16.68 -10.72 -22.82
N GLY A 57 16.13 -10.07 -21.78
CA GLY A 57 15.38 -8.82 -21.89
C GLY A 57 13.89 -8.98 -22.21
N GLU A 58 13.37 -10.22 -22.21
CA GLU A 58 11.95 -10.53 -22.39
C GLU A 58 11.08 -10.11 -21.19
N ALA A 59 11.65 -10.05 -19.99
CA ALA A 59 10.96 -9.74 -18.74
C ALA A 59 11.85 -8.97 -17.74
N ALA A 60 11.23 -8.40 -16.70
CA ALA A 60 11.94 -7.85 -15.55
C ALA A 60 11.33 -8.43 -14.27
N TYR A 61 12.17 -9.05 -13.45
CA TYR A 61 11.77 -9.68 -12.20
C TYR A 61 12.10 -8.76 -11.03
N LYS A 62 11.11 -8.49 -10.17
CA LYS A 62 11.25 -7.56 -9.05
C LYS A 62 10.59 -8.13 -7.80
N LEU A 63 11.15 -7.79 -6.65
CA LEU A 63 10.51 -7.97 -5.36
C LEU A 63 9.58 -6.78 -5.08
N VAL A 64 8.37 -7.09 -4.63
CA VAL A 64 7.32 -6.09 -4.34
C VAL A 64 6.77 -6.35 -2.96
N TYR A 65 6.78 -5.32 -2.13
CA TYR A 65 6.12 -5.34 -0.82
C TYR A 65 4.75 -4.67 -0.96
N LEU A 66 3.67 -5.45 -0.75
CA LEU A 66 2.31 -4.93 -0.71
C LEU A 66 1.90 -4.73 0.75
N CYS A 67 1.54 -3.49 1.10
CA CYS A 67 1.20 -3.10 2.46
C CYS A 67 -0.21 -2.52 2.49
N ARG A 68 -1.14 -3.22 3.14
CA ARG A 68 -2.46 -2.67 3.46
C ARG A 68 -2.32 -1.65 4.59
N HIS A 69 -3.13 -0.60 4.56
CA HIS A 69 -3.17 0.37 5.66
C HIS A 69 -3.52 -0.31 7.00
N GLY A 70 -3.05 0.27 8.12
CA GLY A 70 -3.53 -0.12 9.45
C GLY A 70 -5.01 0.19 9.64
N GLN A 71 -5.62 -0.31 10.72
CA GLN A 71 -7.03 -0.10 11.01
C GLN A 71 -7.40 1.41 10.98
N GLY A 72 -8.36 1.76 10.13
CA GLY A 72 -8.98 3.08 10.09
C GLY A 72 -10.30 3.11 10.86
N PHE A 73 -10.80 4.31 11.15
CA PHE A 73 -12.09 4.47 11.82
C PHE A 73 -13.27 3.85 11.06
N HIS A 74 -13.20 3.79 9.71
CA HIS A 74 -14.20 3.08 8.89
C HIS A 74 -14.24 1.57 9.19
N ASN A 75 -13.11 0.92 9.47
CA ASN A 75 -13.10 -0.50 9.84
C ASN A 75 -13.75 -0.74 11.19
N VAL A 76 -13.57 0.19 12.15
CA VAL A 76 -14.23 0.11 13.46
C VAL A 76 -15.73 0.30 13.31
N ALA A 77 -16.16 1.24 12.48
CA ALA A 77 -17.57 1.48 12.23
C ALA A 77 -18.24 0.29 11.51
N GLU A 78 -17.62 -0.26 10.47
CA GLU A 78 -18.10 -1.49 9.81
C GLU A 78 -18.23 -2.64 10.82
N ALA A 79 -17.22 -2.85 11.68
CA ALA A 79 -17.28 -3.88 12.72
C ALA A 79 -18.38 -3.61 13.77
N LYS A 80 -18.67 -2.34 14.09
CA LYS A 80 -19.71 -1.93 15.04
C LYS A 80 -21.11 -2.23 14.50
N TYR A 81 -21.37 -1.95 13.23
CA TYR A 81 -22.70 -2.05 12.63
C TYR A 81 -22.95 -3.36 11.88
N GLY A 82 -21.89 -4.08 11.51
CA GLY A 82 -21.95 -5.24 10.63
C GLY A 82 -22.05 -4.85 9.15
N THR A 83 -21.45 -5.66 8.28
CA THR A 83 -21.31 -5.39 6.84
C THR A 83 -22.65 -5.07 6.15
N GLU A 84 -23.73 -5.81 6.45
CA GLU A 84 -25.04 -5.57 5.81
C GLU A 84 -25.60 -4.17 6.11
N ALA A 85 -25.62 -3.76 7.38
CA ALA A 85 -26.11 -2.44 7.76
C ALA A 85 -25.12 -1.32 7.35
N TRP A 86 -23.83 -1.63 7.33
CA TRP A 86 -22.79 -0.74 6.85
C TRP A 86 -23.02 -0.37 5.38
N ASP A 87 -23.09 -1.37 4.51
CA ASP A 87 -23.26 -1.19 3.07
C ASP A 87 -24.62 -0.55 2.73
N ALA A 88 -25.67 -0.88 3.48
CA ALA A 88 -27.01 -0.37 3.23
C ALA A 88 -27.22 1.10 3.66
N TYR A 89 -26.47 1.60 4.65
CA TYR A 89 -26.76 2.90 5.26
C TYR A 89 -25.53 3.61 5.81
N TRP A 90 -24.79 3.01 6.76
CA TRP A 90 -23.79 3.74 7.54
C TRP A 90 -22.61 4.23 6.71
N SER A 91 -22.22 3.49 5.68
CA SER A 91 -21.14 3.86 4.77
C SER A 91 -21.42 5.16 3.99
N THR A 92 -22.71 5.50 3.80
CA THR A 92 -23.16 6.72 3.10
C THR A 92 -23.08 7.99 3.96
N LEU A 93 -22.82 7.82 5.26
CA LEU A 93 -22.65 8.91 6.23
C LEU A 93 -21.16 9.16 6.50
N ASN A 94 -20.83 10.29 7.12
CA ASN A 94 -19.46 10.63 7.50
C ASN A 94 -19.07 10.12 8.91
N GLY A 95 -20.06 9.68 9.69
CA GLY A 95 -19.87 9.34 11.10
C GLY A 95 -21.19 9.18 11.83
N ASP A 96 -21.08 8.85 13.11
CA ASP A 96 -22.13 8.94 14.12
C ASP A 96 -21.69 9.92 15.24
N ASP A 97 -22.33 9.86 16.40
CA ASP A 97 -21.99 10.70 17.55
C ASP A 97 -20.64 10.33 18.20
N GLU A 98 -20.05 9.18 17.84
CA GLU A 98 -18.85 8.61 18.49
C GLU A 98 -17.63 8.55 17.55
N LEU A 99 -17.84 8.26 16.27
CA LEU A 99 -16.82 7.93 15.29
C LEU A 99 -17.01 8.77 14.03
N THR A 100 -15.90 9.24 13.46
CA THR A 100 -15.86 9.85 12.13
C THR A 100 -15.10 8.93 11.20
N TRP A 101 -15.81 8.34 10.23
CA TRP A 101 -15.23 7.45 9.22
C TRP A 101 -15.20 8.05 7.82
N GLY A 102 -15.79 9.23 7.62
CA GLY A 102 -15.80 9.94 6.36
C GLY A 102 -15.71 11.46 6.56
N THR A 103 -15.19 12.20 5.58
CA THR A 103 -14.47 11.70 4.41
C THR A 103 -13.01 11.40 4.78
N ASP A 104 -12.37 10.49 4.05
CA ASP A 104 -10.94 10.16 4.19
C ASP A 104 -10.51 9.89 5.66
N PRO A 105 -10.92 8.78 6.26
CA PRO A 105 -10.70 8.51 7.68
C PRO A 105 -9.22 8.34 8.02
N LEU A 106 -8.89 8.77 9.24
CA LEU A 106 -7.57 8.55 9.83
C LEU A 106 -7.41 7.12 10.36
N LEU A 107 -6.16 6.74 10.64
CA LEU A 107 -5.85 5.56 11.43
C LEU A 107 -6.37 5.68 12.86
N THR A 108 -6.82 4.57 13.42
CA THR A 108 -7.08 4.46 14.86
C THR A 108 -5.75 4.31 15.63
N PRO A 109 -5.74 4.43 16.97
CA PRO A 109 -4.57 4.08 17.77
C PRO A 109 -4.07 2.65 17.49
N LEU A 110 -4.99 1.69 17.29
CA LEU A 110 -4.62 0.33 16.90
C LEU A 110 -3.99 0.29 15.50
N GLY A 111 -4.53 1.03 14.53
CA GLY A 111 -3.95 1.11 13.19
C GLY A 111 -2.52 1.65 13.18
N LYS A 112 -2.22 2.61 14.06
CA LYS A 112 -0.85 3.11 14.26
C LYS A 112 0.08 2.05 14.84
N VAL A 113 -0.39 1.26 15.83
CA VAL A 113 0.38 0.13 16.38
C VAL A 113 0.66 -0.92 15.30
N GLN A 114 -0.32 -1.23 14.44
CA GLN A 114 -0.13 -2.16 13.33
C GLN A 114 0.95 -1.67 12.35
N ALA A 115 0.98 -0.37 12.04
CA ALA A 115 2.04 0.22 11.23
C ALA A 115 3.41 0.18 11.93
N LEU A 116 3.46 0.37 13.26
CA LEU A 116 4.69 0.20 14.05
C LEU A 116 5.18 -1.25 14.08
N ASP A 117 4.27 -2.23 14.09
CA ASP A 117 4.66 -3.64 14.04
C ASP A 117 5.22 -4.00 12.66
N ALA A 118 4.60 -3.51 11.59
CA ALA A 118 5.16 -3.61 10.24
C ALA A 118 6.56 -2.97 10.16
N ARG A 119 6.77 -1.80 10.79
CA ARG A 119 8.10 -1.16 10.89
C ARG A 119 9.13 -2.11 11.51
N LYS A 120 8.79 -2.77 12.61
CA LYS A 120 9.71 -3.68 13.34
C LYS A 120 10.08 -4.94 12.56
N ALA A 121 9.20 -5.41 11.67
CA ALA A 121 9.45 -6.64 10.92
C ALA A 121 10.61 -6.53 9.91
N PHE A 122 10.90 -5.35 9.37
CA PHE A 122 12.02 -5.18 8.46
C PHE A 122 13.38 -5.26 9.17
N PRO A 123 13.68 -4.48 10.23
CA PRO A 123 14.94 -4.59 10.94
C PRO A 123 15.21 -5.97 11.55
N ALA A 124 14.17 -6.72 11.88
CA ALA A 124 14.29 -8.10 12.36
C ALA A 124 14.97 -9.03 11.33
N GLU A 125 14.95 -8.67 10.05
CA GLU A 125 15.55 -9.43 8.95
C GLU A 125 16.88 -8.82 8.44
N ASN A 126 17.38 -7.75 9.06
CA ASN A 126 18.63 -7.09 8.65
C ASN A 126 19.83 -8.04 8.64
N SER A 127 19.98 -8.90 9.66
CA SER A 127 21.09 -9.85 9.74
C SER A 127 21.06 -10.90 8.61
N ALA A 128 19.87 -11.18 8.07
CA ALA A 128 19.68 -12.09 6.96
C ALA A 128 19.80 -11.39 5.58
N GLY A 129 20.02 -10.07 5.56
CA GLY A 129 20.25 -9.28 4.35
C GLY A 129 18.97 -8.87 3.61
N ILE A 130 17.91 -8.50 4.34
CA ILE A 130 16.64 -8.07 3.73
C ILE A 130 16.83 -6.99 2.65
N LEU A 131 16.13 -7.18 1.53
CA LEU A 131 16.11 -6.25 0.40
C LEU A 131 15.09 -5.14 0.65
N LEU A 132 15.55 -3.94 0.98
CA LEU A 132 14.65 -2.81 1.23
C LEU A 132 14.02 -2.26 -0.06
N PRO A 133 12.79 -1.70 0.01
CA PRO A 133 12.16 -1.04 -1.13
C PRO A 133 13.04 0.08 -1.70
N GLN A 134 13.26 0.03 -3.01
CA GLN A 134 13.98 1.09 -3.74
C GLN A 134 13.06 2.21 -4.21
N ARG A 135 11.76 1.94 -4.29
CA ARG A 135 10.71 2.88 -4.71
C ARG A 135 9.46 2.62 -3.89
N CYS A 136 8.81 3.69 -3.45
CA CYS A 136 7.56 3.59 -2.72
C CYS A 136 6.44 4.30 -3.49
N TYR A 137 5.28 3.66 -3.51
CA TYR A 137 4.03 4.20 -4.05
C TYR A 137 2.96 4.09 -2.98
N ALA A 138 2.06 5.06 -2.90
CA ALA A 138 0.98 5.04 -1.92
C ALA A 138 -0.35 5.54 -2.51
N SER A 139 -1.43 5.03 -1.92
CA SER A 139 -2.78 5.56 -2.04
C SER A 139 -2.84 7.02 -1.56
N PRO A 140 -3.72 7.86 -2.14
CA PRO A 140 -3.90 9.23 -1.67
C PRO A 140 -4.70 9.33 -0.37
N LEU A 141 -5.29 8.24 0.11
CA LEU A 141 -6.09 8.22 1.34
C LEU A 141 -5.17 8.36 2.56
N LYS A 142 -5.55 9.23 3.51
CA LYS A 142 -4.75 9.56 4.71
C LYS A 142 -4.33 8.32 5.48
N ARG A 143 -5.21 7.35 5.66
CA ARG A 143 -4.92 6.07 6.32
C ARG A 143 -3.72 5.33 5.72
N ALA A 144 -3.57 5.33 4.40
CA ALA A 144 -2.45 4.70 3.72
C ALA A 144 -1.18 5.53 3.81
N LEU A 145 -1.28 6.86 3.65
CA LEU A 145 -0.16 7.77 3.79
C LEU A 145 0.42 7.76 5.20
N ASP A 146 -0.43 7.77 6.24
CA ASP A 146 -0.01 7.64 7.64
C ASP A 146 0.58 6.27 7.93
N THR A 147 0.06 5.20 7.33
CA THR A 147 0.69 3.86 7.44
C THR A 147 2.10 3.89 6.85
N TRP A 148 2.29 4.45 5.66
CA TRP A 148 3.62 4.58 5.05
C TRP A 148 4.55 5.47 5.88
N ARG A 149 4.04 6.60 6.37
CA ARG A 149 4.75 7.55 7.24
C ARG A 149 5.30 6.85 8.47
N ILE A 150 4.45 6.10 9.15
CA ILE A 150 4.84 5.36 10.34
C ILE A 150 5.80 4.25 9.91
N THR A 151 5.47 3.38 8.96
CA THR A 151 6.31 2.23 8.64
C THR A 151 7.68 2.60 8.09
N PHE A 152 7.75 3.38 7.01
CA PHE A 152 8.99 3.55 6.23
C PHE A 152 9.74 4.83 6.54
N ASN A 153 9.02 5.91 6.86
CA ASN A 153 9.62 7.21 7.12
C ASN A 153 10.05 7.38 8.59
N GLY A 154 9.33 6.78 9.54
CA GLY A 154 9.66 6.87 10.97
C GLY A 154 8.91 7.99 11.71
N ASP A 155 8.36 8.96 10.98
CA ASP A 155 7.68 10.14 11.53
C ASP A 155 6.37 9.80 12.25
N GLY A 156 5.95 10.71 13.15
CA GLY A 156 4.65 10.70 13.81
C GLY A 156 4.58 9.92 15.13
N GLU A 157 5.42 8.89 15.30
CA GLU A 157 5.41 8.02 16.50
C GLU A 157 6.82 7.82 17.10
N GLY A 158 7.83 8.57 16.63
CA GLY A 158 9.22 8.52 17.10
C GLY A 158 10.02 7.32 16.59
N GLY A 159 11.35 7.42 16.65
CA GLY A 159 12.29 6.37 16.21
C GLY A 159 12.65 6.41 14.72
N GLU A 160 13.58 5.55 14.30
CA GLU A 160 13.97 5.42 12.89
C GLU A 160 12.92 4.63 12.10
N GLY A 161 12.64 5.08 10.87
CA GLY A 161 11.84 4.32 9.91
C GLY A 161 12.64 3.19 9.26
N VAL A 162 11.96 2.35 8.47
CA VAL A 162 12.61 1.26 7.73
C VAL A 162 13.61 1.77 6.68
N LEU A 163 13.36 2.95 6.09
CA LEU A 163 14.21 3.50 5.04
C LEU A 163 15.21 4.53 5.60
N GLU A 164 16.39 4.57 5.02
CA GLU A 164 17.35 5.66 5.16
C GLU A 164 16.73 6.99 4.73
N GLU A 165 17.10 8.08 5.39
CA GLU A 165 16.48 9.40 5.24
C GLU A 165 16.39 9.86 3.78
N GLU A 166 17.45 9.67 3.00
CA GLU A 166 17.53 10.08 1.59
C GLU A 166 16.59 9.28 0.67
N LYS A 167 16.20 8.08 1.12
CA LYS A 167 15.31 7.14 0.42
C LYS A 167 13.86 7.24 0.91
N ARG A 168 13.56 8.05 1.95
CA ARG A 168 12.20 8.30 2.44
C ARG A 168 11.42 9.18 1.47
N LYS A 169 11.09 8.60 0.31
CA LYS A 169 10.34 9.25 -0.76
C LYS A 169 9.23 8.33 -1.22
N VAL A 170 8.02 8.87 -1.31
CA VAL A 170 6.85 8.17 -1.81
C VAL A 170 6.16 8.98 -2.91
N LEU A 171 5.78 8.27 -3.97
CA LEU A 171 4.93 8.84 -5.02
C LEU A 171 3.48 8.44 -4.75
N VAL A 172 2.64 9.44 -4.50
CA VAL A 172 1.20 9.29 -4.33
C VAL A 172 0.54 9.23 -5.71
N LEU A 173 -0.16 8.14 -5.97
CA LEU A 173 -0.84 7.88 -7.24
C LEU A 173 -2.34 7.77 -6.99
N GLU A 174 -3.16 8.46 -7.79
CA GLU A 174 -4.61 8.47 -7.65
C GLU A 174 -5.21 7.06 -7.73
N ASN A 175 -4.67 6.20 -8.61
CA ASN A 175 -5.15 4.84 -8.83
C ASN A 175 -4.62 3.80 -7.84
N CYS A 176 -3.86 4.21 -6.82
CA CYS A 176 -3.59 3.38 -5.63
C CYS A 176 -4.74 3.44 -4.59
N ARG A 177 -5.85 4.10 -4.89
CA ARG A 177 -7.02 4.20 -4.01
C ARG A 177 -7.71 2.84 -3.81
N GLU A 178 -8.52 2.77 -2.75
CA GLU A 178 -9.56 1.75 -2.61
C GLU A 178 -10.69 2.01 -3.62
N GLU A 179 -11.70 1.16 -3.65
CA GLU A 179 -12.93 1.38 -4.43
C GLU A 179 -13.47 2.79 -4.20
N TYR A 180 -14.05 3.43 -5.23
CA TYR A 180 -14.70 4.73 -5.06
C TYR A 180 -16.23 4.62 -4.97
N GLY A 181 -16.83 5.69 -4.44
CA GLY A 181 -18.26 5.98 -4.53
C GLY A 181 -19.12 5.25 -3.50
N ILE A 182 -20.35 5.74 -3.31
CA ILE A 182 -21.32 5.43 -2.22
C ILE A 182 -20.73 5.62 -0.82
N HIS A 183 -19.68 4.89 -0.48
CA HIS A 183 -19.00 4.95 0.81
C HIS A 183 -18.19 6.25 0.91
N THR A 184 -18.50 7.06 1.91
CA THR A 184 -17.85 8.36 2.12
C THR A 184 -16.40 8.22 2.58
N CYS A 185 -16.04 7.07 3.18
CA CYS A 185 -14.67 6.77 3.59
C CYS A 185 -13.68 6.68 2.42
N ASP A 186 -14.21 6.50 1.20
CA ASP A 186 -13.43 6.41 -0.03
C ASP A 186 -13.28 7.76 -0.73
N LEU A 187 -13.99 8.79 -0.26
CA LEU A 187 -13.80 10.14 -0.72
C LEU A 187 -12.50 10.72 -0.12
N ARG A 188 -11.42 10.72 -0.90
CA ARG A 188 -10.15 11.34 -0.49
C ARG A 188 -10.25 12.84 -0.25
N SER A 189 -9.34 13.36 0.58
CA SER A 189 -9.19 14.81 0.79
C SER A 189 -8.71 15.52 -0.49
N PRO A 190 -8.97 16.84 -0.63
CA PRO A 190 -8.45 17.64 -1.73
C PRO A 190 -6.92 17.68 -1.76
N LEU A 191 -6.32 17.84 -2.95
CA LEU A 191 -4.85 17.87 -3.12
C LEU A 191 -4.19 18.96 -2.27
N SER A 192 -4.79 20.15 -2.17
CA SER A 192 -4.27 21.22 -1.30
C SER A 192 -4.16 20.79 0.16
N SER A 193 -5.16 20.08 0.67
CA SER A 193 -5.18 19.53 2.03
C SER A 193 -4.16 18.42 2.22
N LEU A 194 -4.05 17.52 1.24
CA LEU A 194 -3.05 16.45 1.26
C LEU A 194 -1.62 17.02 1.21
N ARG A 195 -1.34 18.02 0.38
CA ARG A 195 -0.01 18.65 0.32
C ARG A 195 0.38 19.38 1.61
N ALA A 196 -0.61 19.96 2.31
CA ALA A 196 -0.36 20.58 3.61
C ALA A 196 0.03 19.56 4.68
N LEU A 197 -0.59 18.38 4.67
CA LEU A 197 -0.31 17.30 5.61
C LEU A 197 0.88 16.44 5.22
N TYR A 198 1.13 16.26 3.93
CA TYR A 198 2.12 15.37 3.31
C TYR A 198 2.95 16.19 2.31
N PRO A 199 3.89 17.02 2.78
CA PRO A 199 4.63 17.93 1.93
C PRO A 199 5.81 17.24 1.20
N PRO A 200 6.28 17.83 0.08
CA PRO A 200 7.56 17.47 -0.51
C PRO A 200 8.74 17.85 0.41
N PRO A 201 9.92 17.21 0.26
CA PRO A 201 10.27 16.26 -0.79
C PRO A 201 9.87 14.80 -0.49
N THR A 202 9.42 14.51 0.73
CA THR A 202 9.06 13.16 1.17
C THR A 202 7.86 12.61 0.39
N TYR A 203 6.82 13.43 0.22
CA TYR A 203 5.62 13.06 -0.51
C TYR A 203 5.55 13.86 -1.80
N THR A 204 5.47 13.15 -2.91
CA THR A 204 5.24 13.73 -4.24
C THR A 204 3.95 13.16 -4.80
N PHE A 205 3.22 13.96 -5.57
CA PHE A 205 1.97 13.53 -6.21
C PHE A 205 2.22 13.44 -7.71
N GLU A 206 1.56 12.51 -8.39
CA GLU A 206 1.68 12.44 -9.84
C GLU A 206 1.25 13.74 -10.53
N SER A 207 1.81 13.98 -11.71
CA SER A 207 1.61 15.25 -12.43
C SER A 207 0.15 15.52 -12.82
N SER A 208 -0.65 14.48 -13.01
CA SER A 208 -2.07 14.54 -13.37
C SER A 208 -3.02 14.58 -12.16
N PHE A 209 -2.49 14.67 -10.94
CA PHE A 209 -3.30 14.64 -9.73
C PHE A 209 -4.19 15.89 -9.64
N THR A 210 -5.51 15.68 -9.52
CA THR A 210 -6.51 16.76 -9.47
C THR A 210 -6.78 17.24 -8.06
N GLU A 211 -7.30 18.47 -7.91
CA GLU A 211 -7.67 19.03 -6.60
C GLU A 211 -8.70 18.12 -5.90
N ASP A 212 -9.88 17.99 -6.50
CA ASP A 212 -10.94 17.14 -5.99
C ASP A 212 -10.79 15.69 -6.48
N HIS A 213 -11.45 14.75 -5.78
CA HIS A 213 -11.50 13.35 -6.20
C HIS A 213 -12.22 13.23 -7.55
N PRO A 214 -11.55 12.77 -8.62
CA PRO A 214 -12.07 12.90 -9.98
C PRO A 214 -13.21 11.94 -10.31
N VAL A 215 -13.31 10.80 -9.60
CA VAL A 215 -14.22 9.69 -9.95
C VAL A 215 -15.23 9.34 -8.87
N TRP A 216 -15.08 9.82 -7.63
CA TRP A 216 -16.02 9.48 -6.57
C TRP A 216 -17.40 10.08 -6.84
N ARG A 217 -18.44 9.25 -6.68
CA ARG A 217 -19.85 9.63 -6.84
C ARG A 217 -20.67 9.14 -5.65
N LYS A 218 -21.70 9.91 -5.28
CA LYS A 218 -22.52 9.59 -4.10
C LYS A 218 -23.45 8.39 -4.32
N ASP A 219 -23.80 8.13 -5.57
CA ASP A 219 -24.88 7.25 -6.01
C ASP A 219 -24.40 6.07 -6.88
N GLU A 220 -23.09 5.97 -7.12
CA GLU A 220 -22.47 4.95 -7.96
C GLU A 220 -21.26 4.37 -7.22
N ARG A 221 -21.21 3.04 -7.08
CA ARG A 221 -20.07 2.30 -6.51
C ARG A 221 -19.24 1.74 -7.66
N GLU A 222 -17.91 1.84 -7.54
CA GLU A 222 -16.99 1.18 -8.46
C GLU A 222 -17.30 -0.32 -8.55
N THR A 223 -17.44 -0.85 -9.76
CA THR A 223 -17.68 -2.29 -9.94
C THR A 223 -16.40 -3.09 -9.62
N LYS A 224 -16.54 -4.39 -9.37
CA LYS A 224 -15.36 -5.26 -9.21
C LYS A 224 -14.54 -5.30 -10.49
N GLU A 225 -15.19 -5.32 -11.65
CA GLU A 225 -14.52 -5.23 -12.95
C GLU A 225 -13.73 -3.92 -13.12
N ASP A 226 -14.28 -2.79 -12.68
CA ASP A 226 -13.58 -1.49 -12.74
C ASP A 226 -12.42 -1.43 -11.76
N THR A 227 -12.59 -1.99 -10.56
CA THR A 227 -11.52 -2.09 -9.56
C THR A 227 -10.37 -2.95 -10.09
N ASP A 228 -10.67 -4.11 -10.69
CA ASP A 228 -9.69 -4.99 -11.32
C ASP A 228 -9.01 -4.30 -12.51
N SER A 229 -9.74 -3.48 -13.27
CA SER A 229 -9.22 -2.66 -14.36
C SER A 229 -8.28 -1.56 -13.86
N CYS A 230 -8.61 -0.89 -12.74
CA CYS A 230 -7.72 0.07 -12.05
C CYS A 230 -6.46 -0.61 -11.50
N CYS A 231 -6.57 -1.85 -11.01
CA CYS A 231 -5.43 -2.68 -10.61
C CYS A 231 -4.74 -3.39 -11.78
N SER A 232 -5.23 -3.22 -13.02
CA SER A 232 -4.76 -3.99 -14.18
C SER A 232 -3.39 -3.55 -14.70
N ASN A 233 -2.92 -4.32 -15.69
CA ASN A 233 -1.61 -4.20 -16.33
C ASN A 233 -1.21 -2.76 -16.72
N ASP A 234 -2.14 -1.89 -17.13
CA ASP A 234 -1.79 -0.53 -17.58
C ASP A 234 -1.30 0.36 -16.42
N TYR A 235 -1.85 0.18 -15.22
CA TYR A 235 -1.41 0.93 -14.04
C TYR A 235 -0.17 0.32 -13.42
N LEU A 236 -0.10 -1.00 -13.29
CA LEU A 236 1.15 -1.66 -12.87
C LEU A 236 2.30 -1.25 -13.81
N SER A 237 2.06 -1.07 -15.11
CA SER A 237 3.06 -0.52 -16.05
C SER A 237 3.63 0.83 -15.62
N LEU A 238 2.79 1.75 -15.12
CA LEU A 238 3.23 3.05 -14.60
C LEU A 238 4.09 2.91 -13.34
N TRP A 239 3.85 1.90 -12.49
CA TRP A 239 4.58 1.69 -11.25
C TRP A 239 5.92 1.00 -11.53
N PHE A 240 5.92 0.03 -12.44
CA PHE A 240 7.08 -0.79 -12.74
C PHE A 240 8.02 -0.19 -13.78
N PHE A 241 7.54 0.61 -14.73
CA PHE A 241 8.35 1.06 -15.87
C PHE A 241 8.51 2.58 -16.00
N ARG A 242 7.84 3.43 -15.19
CA ARG A 242 8.21 4.86 -15.17
C ARG A 242 9.67 5.01 -14.74
N ARG A 243 10.51 5.51 -15.65
CA ARG A 243 11.70 6.28 -15.28
C ARG A 243 11.16 7.61 -14.76
N LEU A 244 11.40 7.95 -13.49
CA LEU A 244 11.25 9.33 -13.08
C LEU A 244 12.19 10.16 -13.96
N PRO A 245 11.79 11.36 -14.42
CA PRO A 245 12.69 12.24 -15.14
C PRO A 245 13.96 12.41 -14.31
N SER A 246 15.11 12.23 -14.96
CA SER A 246 16.41 12.51 -14.35
C SER A 246 16.33 13.92 -13.76
N GLN A 247 16.59 14.05 -12.47
CA GLN A 247 16.78 15.37 -11.88
C GLN A 247 17.94 16.02 -12.65
N ALA A 248 17.64 17.13 -13.31
CA ALA A 248 18.62 18.05 -13.85
C ALA A 248 19.14 18.94 -12.72
#